data_AF-K2EKT3-F1
#
_entry.id   AF-K2EKT3-F1
#
_cell.length_a   1.000
_cell.length_b   1.000
_cell.length_c   1.000
_cell.angle_alpha   90.00
_cell.angle_beta   90.00
_cell.angle_gamma   90.00
#
_symmetry.space_group_name_H-M   'P 1'
#
loop_
_entity.id
_entity.type
_entity.pdbx_description
1 polymer ?
#
loop_
_entity_poly.entity_id
_entity_poly.type
_entity_poly.pdbx_seq_one_letter_code
_entity_poly.pdbx_strand_id
1 'polypeptide(L)'
;MPTSHKLLAKNTAWNLIGQLAPLFAAFFTMPILVSTLGIHRFGVLTLAWVVIGYFSLFDFGIGRALTKAVADRLGCGQIAEIPALIWSAMAIMGLLGVCGGAVVGVLSPWLVQRVLEIPLALHAETLNTFLLLAVSLPIV
;
A
#
# COMPACT_ATOMS: atom_id res chain seq x y z
N MET A 1 -14.91 -3.05 35.92
CA MET A 1 -13.67 -2.25 35.81
C MET A 1 -14.04 -0.87 35.29
N PRO A 2 -13.84 0.22 36.04
CA PRO A 2 -14.22 1.56 35.59
C PRO A 2 -13.20 2.05 34.55
N THR A 3 -13.60 2.20 33.30
CA THR A 3 -12.78 2.82 32.26
C THR A 3 -12.63 4.30 32.59
N SER A 4 -11.47 4.70 33.13
CA SER A 4 -11.17 6.08 33.50
C SER A 4 -11.32 7.01 32.29
N HIS A 5 -12.32 7.89 32.33
CA HIS A 5 -12.64 8.85 31.26
C HIS A 5 -11.42 9.68 30.81
N LYS A 6 -10.45 9.95 31.70
CA LYS A 6 -9.18 10.63 31.38
C LYS A 6 -8.24 9.80 30.50
N LEU A 7 -8.19 8.48 30.70
CA LEU A 7 -7.35 7.57 29.91
C LEU A 7 -7.90 7.42 28.48
N LEU A 8 -9.23 7.33 28.35
CA LEU A 8 -9.91 7.35 27.05
C LEU A 8 -9.66 8.67 26.31
N ALA A 9 -9.85 9.82 26.97
CA ALA A 9 -9.60 11.13 26.35
C ALA A 9 -8.14 11.29 25.87
N LYS A 10 -7.16 10.87 26.68
CA LYS A 10 -5.73 10.89 26.30
C LYS A 10 -5.44 9.98 25.12
N ASN A 11 -5.97 8.76 25.11
CA ASN A 11 -5.76 7.81 24.01
C ASN A 11 -6.42 8.29 22.72
N THR A 12 -7.64 8.84 22.81
CA THR A 12 -8.33 9.44 21.66
C THR A 12 -7.55 10.63 21.12
N ALA A 13 -7.03 11.52 21.97
CA ALA A 13 -6.18 12.63 21.54
C ALA A 13 -4.88 12.14 20.88
N TRP A 14 -4.25 11.10 21.42
CA TRP A 14 -3.05 10.51 20.82
C TRP A 14 -3.33 9.86 19.46
N ASN A 15 -4.48 9.21 19.32
CA ASN A 15 -4.92 8.62 18.06
C ASN A 15 -5.26 9.70 17.01
N LEU A 16 -5.94 10.78 17.43
CA LEU A 16 -6.21 11.95 16.59
C LEU A 16 -4.92 12.62 16.14
N ILE A 17 -3.97 12.87 17.04
CA ILE A 17 -2.66 13.43 16.68
C ILE A 17 -1.93 12.50 15.71
N GLY A 18 -1.96 11.19 15.96
CA GLY A 18 -1.37 10.19 15.07
C GLY A 18 -1.98 10.16 13.67
N GLN A 19 -3.27 10.46 13.54
CA GLN A 19 -3.95 10.57 12.24
C GLN A 19 -3.76 11.94 11.58
N LEU A 20 -3.69 13.02 12.36
CA LEU A 20 -3.50 14.38 11.85
C LEU A 20 -2.06 14.67 11.44
N ALA A 21 -1.07 14.07 12.11
CA ALA A 21 0.34 14.31 11.81
C ALA A 21 0.71 14.00 10.33
N PRO A 22 0.32 12.84 9.75
CA PRO A 22 0.53 12.58 8.32
C PRO A 22 -0.17 13.59 7.42
N LEU A 23 -1.36 14.05 7.79
CA LEU A 23 -2.13 15.02 7.00
C LEU A 23 -1.43 16.38 6.95
N PHE A 24 -0.95 16.88 8.09
CA PHE A 24 -0.18 18.12 8.14
C PHE A 24 1.14 17.99 7.38
N ALA A 25 1.86 16.89 7.55
CA ALA A 25 3.08 16.63 6.78
C ALA A 25 2.80 16.66 5.27
N ALA A 26 1.76 15.95 4.81
CA ALA A 26 1.35 15.95 3.41
C ALA A 26 1.00 17.37 2.92
N PHE A 27 0.28 18.17 3.70
CA PHE A 27 -0.10 19.54 3.32
C PHE A 27 1.12 20.43 3.05
N PHE A 28 2.16 20.37 3.87
CA PHE A 28 3.39 21.15 3.66
C PHE A 28 4.31 20.56 2.59
N THR A 29 4.36 19.24 2.46
CA THR A 29 5.21 18.57 1.46
C THR A 29 4.65 18.69 0.05
N MET A 30 3.32 18.68 -0.12
CA MET A 30 2.67 18.78 -1.44
C MET A 30 3.13 19.95 -2.32
N PRO A 31 3.13 21.21 -1.86
CA PRO A 31 3.58 22.33 -2.71
C PRO A 31 5.06 22.24 -3.09
N ILE A 32 5.90 21.67 -2.22
CA ILE A 32 7.32 21.42 -2.52
C ILE A 32 7.44 20.32 -3.59
N LEU A 33 6.65 19.26 -3.46
CA LEU A 33 6.64 18.15 -4.42
C LEU A 33 6.20 18.63 -5.82
N VAL A 34 5.10 19.38 -5.90
CA VAL A 34 4.59 19.90 -7.18
C VAL A 34 5.56 20.90 -7.81
N SER A 35 6.19 21.77 -7.02
CA SER A 35 7.14 22.76 -7.55
C SER A 35 8.48 22.15 -8.00
N THR A 36 8.93 21.07 -7.37
CA THR A 36 10.21 20.40 -7.72
C THR A 36 10.08 19.40 -8.87
N LEU A 37 9.00 18.61 -8.89
CA LEU A 37 8.76 17.59 -9.93
C LEU A 37 8.08 18.16 -11.17
N GLY A 38 7.34 19.27 -11.03
CA GLY A 38 6.46 19.77 -12.06
C GLY A 38 5.22 18.89 -12.25
N ILE A 39 4.26 19.40 -13.02
CA ILE A 39 2.93 18.80 -13.16
C ILE A 39 2.98 17.39 -13.79
N HIS A 40 3.82 17.17 -14.80
CA HIS A 40 3.89 15.89 -15.50
C HIS A 40 4.40 14.74 -14.60
N ARG A 41 5.51 14.96 -13.88
CA ARG A 41 6.07 13.93 -12.97
C ARG A 41 5.18 13.72 -11.74
N PHE A 42 4.55 14.78 -11.23
CA PHE A 42 3.57 14.66 -10.15
C PHE A 42 2.34 13.84 -10.59
N GLY A 43 1.89 13.98 -11.84
CA GLY A 43 0.83 13.15 -12.41
C GLY A 43 1.19 11.66 -12.42
N VAL A 44 2.42 11.33 -12.85
CA VAL A 44 2.94 9.95 -12.79
C VAL A 44 2.99 9.43 -11.35
N LEU A 45 3.47 10.23 -10.40
CA LEU A 45 3.50 9.85 -8.98
C LEU A 45 2.09 9.61 -8.40
N THR A 46 1.12 10.43 -8.79
CA THR A 46 -0.26 10.27 -8.36
C THR A 46 -0.84 8.94 -8.87
N LEU A 47 -0.56 8.59 -10.14
CA LEU A 47 -0.99 7.31 -10.70
C LEU A 47 -0.27 6.14 -10.04
N ALA A 48 1.00 6.29 -9.68
CA ALA A 48 1.73 5.31 -8.90
C ALA A 48 1.04 5.01 -7.56
N TRP A 49 0.62 6.05 -6.83
CA TRP A 49 -0.15 5.90 -5.60
C TRP A 49 -1.51 5.24 -5.81
N VAL A 50 -2.20 5.56 -6.91
CA VAL A 50 -3.46 4.90 -7.25
C VAL A 50 -3.24 3.40 -7.45
N VAL A 51 -2.19 3.00 -8.17
CA VAL A 51 -1.84 1.59 -8.37
C VAL A 51 -1.54 0.92 -7.03
N ILE A 52 -0.65 1.49 -6.21
CA ILE A 52 -0.33 0.95 -4.87
C ILE A 52 -1.58 0.85 -4.00
N GLY A 53 -2.40 1.89 -3.98
CA GLY A 53 -3.63 1.96 -3.20
C GLY A 53 -4.63 0.87 -3.60
N TYR A 54 -4.86 0.66 -4.90
CA TYR A 54 -5.70 -0.44 -5.37
C TYR A 54 -5.09 -1.82 -5.09
N PHE A 55 -3.77 -1.96 -5.14
CA PHE A 55 -3.12 -3.21 -4.77
C PHE A 55 -3.23 -3.54 -3.28
N SER A 56 -3.30 -2.55 -2.40
CA SER A 56 -3.60 -2.80 -0.98
C SER A 56 -4.99 -3.42 -0.76
N LEU A 57 -5.94 -3.17 -1.68
CA LEU A 57 -7.26 -3.82 -1.67
C LEU A 57 -7.18 -5.28 -2.16
N PHE A 58 -6.18 -5.61 -2.99
CA PHE A 58 -5.92 -6.95 -3.52
C PHE A 58 -5.41 -7.95 -2.48
N ASP A 59 -5.14 -7.52 -1.23
CA ASP A 59 -5.00 -8.45 -0.09
C ASP A 59 -6.29 -9.30 0.08
N PHE A 60 -7.43 -8.92 -0.52
CA PHE A 60 -8.73 -9.61 -0.37
C PHE A 60 -9.15 -9.82 1.10
N GLY A 61 -8.53 -9.09 2.03
CA GLY A 61 -8.70 -9.27 3.46
C GLY A 61 -8.01 -10.50 4.04
N ILE A 62 -7.05 -11.11 3.35
CA ILE A 62 -6.22 -12.21 3.84
C ILE A 62 -5.52 -11.80 5.14
N GLY A 63 -4.99 -10.58 5.26
CA GLY A 63 -4.39 -10.08 6.50
C GLY A 63 -5.37 -10.08 7.69
N ARG A 64 -6.62 -9.67 7.43
CA ARG A 64 -7.70 -9.70 8.45
C ARG A 64 -8.13 -11.14 8.77
N ALA A 65 -8.27 -11.98 7.76
CA ALA A 65 -8.62 -13.39 7.91
C ALA A 65 -7.54 -14.15 8.70
N LEU A 66 -6.26 -13.90 8.41
CA LEU A 66 -5.12 -14.46 9.12
C LEU A 66 -5.12 -14.00 10.57
N THR A 67 -5.29 -12.70 10.84
CA THR A 67 -5.35 -12.18 12.21
C THR A 67 -6.46 -12.86 13.02
N LYS A 68 -7.66 -13.01 12.43
CA LYS A 68 -8.78 -13.72 13.06
C LYS A 68 -8.44 -15.20 13.31
N ALA A 69 -7.90 -15.88 12.31
CA ALA A 69 -7.61 -17.30 12.41
C ALA A 69 -6.49 -17.59 13.42
N VAL A 70 -5.46 -16.74 13.49
CA VAL A 70 -4.41 -16.83 14.52
C VAL A 70 -5.00 -16.62 15.91
N ALA A 71 -5.85 -15.61 16.10
CA ALA A 71 -6.50 -15.34 17.40
C ALA A 71 -7.36 -16.53 17.87
N ASP A 72 -8.11 -17.16 16.95
CA ASP A 72 -8.93 -18.34 17.22
C ASP A 72 -8.09 -19.53 17.68
N ARG A 73 -6.98 -19.82 16.97
CA ARG A 73 -6.05 -20.91 17.33
C ARG A 73 -5.31 -20.66 18.63
N LEU A 74 -4.99 -19.40 18.94
CA LEU A 74 -4.43 -19.02 20.25
C LEU A 74 -5.43 -19.34 21.37
N GLY A 75 -6.70 -18.98 21.18
CA GLY A 75 -7.78 -19.22 22.15
C GLY A 75 -8.07 -20.70 22.41
N CYS A 76 -7.93 -21.55 21.38
CA CYS A 76 -8.09 -23.01 21.50
C CYS A 76 -6.81 -23.76 21.93
N GLY A 77 -5.69 -23.07 22.18
CA GLY A 77 -4.42 -23.69 22.56
C GLY A 77 -3.69 -24.43 21.43
N GLN A 78 -4.12 -24.26 20.17
CA GLN A 78 -3.60 -24.96 18.99
C GLN A 78 -2.42 -24.20 18.36
N ILE A 79 -1.42 -23.85 19.17
CA ILE A 79 -0.30 -22.98 18.78
C ILE A 79 0.54 -23.60 17.64
N ALA A 80 0.60 -24.93 17.57
CA ALA A 80 1.35 -25.66 16.56
C ALA A 80 0.86 -25.42 15.12
N GLU A 81 -0.40 -25.00 14.93
CA GLU A 81 -0.97 -24.78 13.59
C GLU A 81 -0.76 -23.35 13.06
N ILE A 82 -0.40 -22.41 13.94
CA ILE A 82 -0.20 -21.00 13.59
C ILE A 82 0.87 -20.79 12.51
N PRO A 83 2.05 -21.45 12.56
CA PRO A 83 3.07 -21.27 11.53
C PRO A 83 2.57 -21.68 10.14
N ALA A 84 1.81 -22.77 10.04
CA ALA A 84 1.25 -23.24 8.76
C ALA A 84 0.25 -22.22 8.19
N LEU A 85 -0.58 -21.61 9.04
CA LEU A 85 -1.48 -20.53 8.63
C LEU A 85 -0.71 -19.33 8.09
N ILE A 86 0.31 -18.86 8.81
CA ILE A 86 1.13 -17.72 8.40
C ILE A 86 1.79 -18.01 7.05
N TRP A 87 2.43 -19.16 6.89
CA TRP A 87 3.06 -19.54 5.63
C TRP A 87 2.08 -19.63 4.46
N SER A 88 0.88 -20.19 4.68
CA SER A 88 -0.14 -20.26 3.64
C SER A 88 -0.61 -18.87 3.20
N ALA A 89 -0.85 -17.96 4.15
CA ALA A 89 -1.24 -16.59 3.86
C ALA A 89 -0.12 -15.82 3.13
N MET A 90 1.12 -15.94 3.61
CA MET A 90 2.28 -15.34 2.96
C MET A 90 2.50 -15.87 1.54
N ALA A 91 2.30 -17.17 1.30
CA ALA A 91 2.42 -17.76 -0.03
C ALA A 91 1.34 -17.22 -0.99
N ILE A 92 0.09 -17.11 -0.53
CA ILE A 92 -1.01 -16.57 -1.34
C ILE A 92 -0.77 -15.08 -1.63
N MET A 93 -0.41 -14.29 -0.62
CA MET A 93 -0.10 -12.87 -0.78
C MET A 93 1.08 -12.66 -1.73
N GLY A 94 2.16 -13.42 -1.56
CA GLY A 94 3.31 -13.37 -2.46
C GLY A 94 2.96 -13.74 -3.90
N LEU A 95 2.14 -14.78 -4.11
CA LEU A 95 1.67 -15.16 -5.44
C LEU A 95 0.82 -14.05 -6.07
N LEU A 96 -0.13 -13.49 -5.33
CA LEU A 96 -0.97 -12.38 -5.80
C LEU A 96 -0.14 -11.14 -6.13
N GLY A 97 0.85 -10.81 -5.28
CA GLY A 97 1.75 -9.69 -5.50
C GLY A 97 2.65 -9.89 -6.72
N VAL A 98 3.16 -11.11 -6.96
CA VAL A 98 3.92 -11.45 -8.18
C VAL A 98 3.04 -11.37 -9.42
N CYS A 99 1.82 -11.92 -9.38
CA CYS A 99 0.86 -11.81 -10.48
C CYS A 99 0.52 -10.34 -10.76
N GLY A 100 0.29 -9.55 -9.73
CA GLY A 100 0.03 -8.12 -9.80
C GLY A 100 1.18 -7.33 -10.42
N GLY A 101 2.39 -7.58 -9.92
CA GLY A 101 3.62 -7.02 -10.46
C GLY A 101 3.82 -7.37 -11.93
N ALA A 102 3.60 -8.63 -12.31
CA ALA A 102 3.69 -9.06 -13.71
C ALA A 102 2.67 -8.33 -14.60
N VAL A 103 1.42 -8.19 -14.15
CA VAL A 103 0.38 -7.44 -14.88
C VAL A 103 0.80 -5.99 -15.06
N VAL A 104 1.22 -5.30 -13.99
CA VAL A 104 1.68 -3.90 -14.09
C VAL A 104 2.90 -3.77 -15.00
N GLY A 105 3.87 -4.67 -14.88
CA GLY A 105 5.08 -4.67 -15.71
C GLY A 105 4.78 -4.82 -17.19
N VAL A 106 3.92 -5.78 -17.56
CA VAL A 106 3.51 -6.04 -18.94
C VAL A 106 2.63 -4.92 -19.50
N LEU A 107 1.73 -4.36 -18.69
CA LEU A 107 0.86 -3.27 -19.14
C LEU A 107 1.59 -1.92 -19.18
N SER A 108 2.70 -1.74 -18.46
CA SER A 108 3.39 -0.45 -18.36
C SER A 108 3.79 0.18 -19.70
N PRO A 109 4.34 -0.53 -20.71
CA PRO A 109 4.72 0.10 -21.97
C PRO A 109 3.48 0.55 -22.75
N TRP A 110 2.41 -0.25 -22.70
CA TRP A 110 1.14 0.10 -23.35
C TRP A 110 0.49 1.31 -22.67
N LEU A 111 0.51 1.36 -21.33
CA LEU A 111 -0.02 2.48 -20.57
C LEU A 111 0.74 3.78 -20.93
N VAL A 112 2.07 3.75 -20.82
CA VAL A 112 2.93 4.93 -21.03
C VAL A 112 2.88 5.46 -22.46
N GLN A 113 2.78 4.58 -23.46
CA GLN A 113 2.86 4.99 -24.87
C GLN A 113 1.52 5.34 -25.49
N ARG A 114 0.40 4.77 -25.00
CA ARG A 114 -0.90 4.89 -25.69
C ARG A 114 -2.03 5.41 -24.82
N VAL A 115 -1.96 5.28 -23.51
CA VAL A 115 -3.08 5.65 -22.60
C VAL A 115 -2.77 6.94 -21.87
N LEU A 116 -1.56 7.08 -21.32
CA LEU A 116 -1.16 8.30 -20.66
C LEU A 116 -0.64 9.33 -21.69
N GLU A 117 -1.19 10.53 -21.66
CA GLU A 117 -0.69 11.68 -22.44
C GLU A 117 0.60 12.24 -21.83
N ILE A 118 1.69 11.47 -21.89
CA ILE A 118 3.01 11.85 -21.36
C ILE A 118 3.89 12.40 -22.50
N PRO A 119 4.59 13.53 -22.30
CA PRO A 119 5.60 14.00 -23.25
C PRO A 119 6.68 12.95 -23.52
N LEU A 120 7.11 12.78 -24.78
CA LEU A 120 8.10 11.76 -25.17
C LEU A 120 9.37 11.75 -24.29
N ALA A 121 9.81 12.92 -23.84
CA ALA A 121 10.99 13.05 -22.99
C ALA A 121 10.88 12.31 -21.64
N LEU A 122 9.66 12.08 -21.13
CA LEU A 122 9.41 11.40 -19.84
C LEU A 122 8.99 9.94 -20.00
N HIS A 123 8.89 9.41 -21.22
CA HIS A 123 8.46 8.01 -21.44
C HIS A 123 9.38 7.01 -20.75
N ALA A 124 10.70 7.19 -20.89
CA ALA A 124 11.68 6.30 -20.27
C ALA A 124 11.67 6.39 -18.74
N GLU A 125 11.55 7.61 -18.20
CA GLU A 125 11.45 7.84 -16.76
C GLU A 125 10.18 7.18 -16.19
N THR A 126 9.04 7.40 -16.85
CA THR A 126 7.76 6.85 -16.42
C THR A 126 7.76 5.33 -16.49
N LEU A 127 8.28 4.74 -17.58
CA LEU A 127 8.39 3.30 -17.72
C LEU A 127 9.19 2.70 -16.56
N ASN A 128 10.35 3.29 -16.24
CA ASN A 128 11.17 2.84 -15.12
C ASN A 128 10.42 2.97 -13.78
N THR A 129 9.66 4.04 -13.57
CA THR A 129 8.82 4.18 -12.38
C THR A 129 7.79 3.05 -12.29
N PHE A 130 7.06 2.74 -13.37
CA PHE A 130 6.07 1.65 -13.36
C PHE A 130 6.71 0.26 -13.19
N LEU A 131 7.91 0.03 -13.73
CA LEU A 131 8.65 -1.21 -13.51
C LEU A 131 9.13 -1.34 -12.07
N LEU A 132 9.61 -0.26 -11.45
CA LEU A 132 9.95 -0.24 -10.03
C LEU A 132 8.71 -0.51 -9.16
N LEU A 133 7.55 0.05 -9.52
CA LEU A 133 6.30 -0.26 -8.86
C LEU A 133 5.94 -1.74 -8.98
N ALA A 134 6.03 -2.30 -10.19
CA ALA A 134 5.76 -3.72 -10.43
C ALA A 134 6.61 -4.64 -9.55
N VAL A 135 7.90 -4.31 -9.35
CA VAL A 135 8.81 -5.08 -8.49
C VAL A 135 8.51 -4.88 -7.00
N SER A 136 7.94 -3.74 -6.61
CA SER A 136 7.58 -3.46 -5.21
C SER A 136 6.30 -4.16 -4.76
N LEU A 137 5.37 -4.47 -5.67
CA LEU A 137 4.06 -5.05 -5.34
C LEU A 137 4.07 -6.38 -4.56
N PRO A 138 5.00 -7.34 -4.79
CA PRO A 138 5.10 -8.54 -3.96
C PRO A 138 5.47 -8.31 -2.50
N ILE A 139 5.95 -7.11 -2.16
CA ILE A 139 6.44 -6.75 -0.82
C ILE A 139 5.39 -5.97 -0.02
N VAL A 140 4.39 -5.39 -0.71
CA VAL A 140 3.33 -4.57 -0.11
C VAL A 140 2.24 -5.43 0.50
#